data_AF-A0AAN1GRF1-F1
#
_entry.id   AF-A0AAN1GRF1-F1
#
_cell.length_a   1.000
_cell.length_b   1.000
_cell.length_c   1.000
_cell.angle_alpha   90.00
_cell.angle_beta   90.00
_cell.angle_gamma   90.00
#
_symmetry.space_group_name_H-M   'P 1'
#
loop_
_entity.id
_entity.type
_entity.pdbx_description
1 polymer ?
#
loop_
_entity_poly.entity_id
_entity_poly.type
_entity_poly.pdbx_seq_one_letter_code
_entity_poly.pdbx_strand_id
1 'polypeptide(L)'
;MFDLTTPPHGELQDFLQCHSEALQNASLLLGGKPALKATVAMIDDVCNAPVLTRRLQQGLARLHELLALEHVHDPNRPEAAYFADLDPSAPYV
;
A
#
# COMPACT_ATOMS: atom_id res chain seq x y z
N MET A 1 -29.90 -11.56 12.06
CA MET A 1 -29.38 -11.10 13.36
C MET A 1 -27.88 -10.94 13.16
N PHE A 2 -27.45 -9.73 12.79
CA PHE A 2 -26.06 -9.42 12.46
C PHE A 2 -25.47 -8.69 13.66
N ASP A 3 -24.82 -9.44 14.54
CA ASP A 3 -23.93 -8.85 15.54
C ASP A 3 -22.83 -9.87 15.83
N LEU A 4 -21.82 -9.86 14.95
CA LEU A 4 -20.56 -10.58 15.14
C LEU A 4 -19.43 -9.59 14.88
N THR A 5 -19.14 -8.76 15.89
CA THR A 5 -17.78 -8.36 16.27
C THR A 5 -16.82 -8.13 15.10
N THR A 6 -17.11 -7.17 14.21
CA THR A 6 -16.09 -6.71 13.26
C THR A 6 -14.93 -6.17 14.11
N PRO A 7 -13.68 -6.65 13.96
CA PRO A 7 -12.56 -5.95 14.56
C PRO A 7 -12.63 -4.48 14.11
N PRO A 8 -12.18 -3.51 14.92
CA PRO A 8 -12.37 -2.08 14.63
C PRO A 8 -11.83 -1.62 13.26
N HIS A 9 -11.08 -2.49 12.58
CA HIS A 9 -10.54 -2.34 11.23
C HIS A 9 -10.75 -3.57 10.33
N GLY A 10 -11.80 -4.37 10.55
CA GLY A 10 -12.08 -5.58 9.75
C GLY A 10 -12.32 -5.30 8.27
N GLU A 11 -13.04 -4.23 7.94
CA GLU A 11 -13.23 -3.79 6.54
C GLU A 11 -11.91 -3.45 5.85
N LEU A 12 -10.95 -2.89 6.61
CA LEU A 12 -9.61 -2.61 6.10
C LEU A 12 -8.83 -3.91 5.84
N GLN A 13 -8.96 -4.90 6.72
CA GLN A 13 -8.33 -6.21 6.53
C GLN A 13 -8.88 -6.89 5.27
N ASP A 14 -10.20 -6.90 5.11
CA ASP A 14 -10.86 -7.44 3.91
C ASP A 14 -10.40 -6.71 2.65
N PHE A 15 -10.36 -5.38 2.67
CA PHE A 15 -9.87 -4.59 1.54
C PHE A 15 -8.43 -4.94 1.17
N LEU A 16 -7.53 -5.00 2.15
CA LEU A 16 -6.11 -5.30 1.92
C LEU A 16 -5.91 -6.73 1.41
N GLN A 17 -6.70 -7.70 1.86
CA GLN A 17 -6.64 -9.07 1.36
C GLN A 17 -7.16 -9.18 -0.08
N CYS A 18 -8.34 -8.62 -0.35
CA CYS A 18 -8.96 -8.64 -1.67
C CYS A 18 -8.11 -7.94 -2.75
N HIS A 19 -7.38 -6.88 -2.37
CA HIS A 19 -6.56 -6.10 -3.30
C HIS A 19 -5.05 -6.32 -3.10
N SER A 20 -4.66 -7.36 -2.36
CA SER A 20 -3.26 -7.58 -1.96
C SER A 20 -2.29 -7.61 -3.13
N GLU A 21 -2.63 -8.30 -4.22
CA GLU A 21 -1.82 -8.38 -5.43
C GLU A 21 -1.71 -7.02 -6.14
N ALA A 22 -2.83 -6.32 -6.30
CA ALA A 22 -2.86 -5.00 -6.94
C ALA A 22 -2.02 -3.97 -6.16
N LEU A 23 -2.14 -3.97 -4.83
CA LEU A 23 -1.36 -3.08 -3.96
C LEU A 23 0.14 -3.38 -4.04
N GLN A 24 0.52 -4.66 -4.08
CA GLN A 24 1.90 -5.09 -4.25
C GLN A 24 2.47 -4.67 -5.61
N ASN A 25 1.73 -4.92 -6.69
CA ASN A 25 2.13 -4.56 -8.05
C ASN A 25 2.28 -3.03 -8.20
N ALA A 26 1.31 -2.25 -7.71
CA ALA A 26 1.40 -0.80 -7.72
C ALA A 26 2.60 -0.29 -6.91
N SER A 27 2.85 -0.87 -5.73
CA SER A 27 4.01 -0.50 -4.90
C SER A 27 5.35 -0.82 -5.59
N LEU A 28 5.41 -1.96 -6.29
CA LEU A 28 6.59 -2.36 -7.07
C LEU A 28 6.86 -1.38 -8.23
N LEU A 29 5.81 -0.97 -8.94
CA LEU A 29 5.91 -0.03 -10.05
C LEU A 29 6.34 1.37 -9.58
N LEU A 30 5.80 1.83 -8.44
CA LEU A 30 5.98 3.21 -7.98
C LEU A 30 7.18 3.43 -7.06
N GLY A 31 7.65 2.39 -6.36
CA GLY A 31 8.74 2.51 -5.39
C GLY A 31 9.71 1.34 -5.41
N GLY A 32 9.63 0.47 -6.43
CA GLY A 32 10.52 -0.65 -6.60
C GLY A 32 10.39 -1.75 -5.53
N LYS A 33 11.40 -2.61 -5.49
CA LYS A 33 11.48 -3.73 -4.53
C LYS A 33 11.38 -3.30 -3.05
N PRO A 34 11.97 -2.16 -2.62
CA PRO A 34 11.82 -1.71 -1.23
C PRO A 34 10.37 -1.40 -0.86
N ALA A 35 9.63 -0.71 -1.75
CA ALA A 35 8.22 -0.40 -1.52
C ALA A 35 7.36 -1.67 -1.53
N LEU A 36 7.59 -2.59 -2.48
CA LEU A 36 6.92 -3.90 -2.48
C LEU A 36 7.10 -4.63 -1.14
N LYS A 37 8.34 -4.73 -0.64
CA LYS A 37 8.63 -5.41 0.62
C LYS A 37 7.93 -4.74 1.81
N ALA A 38 7.90 -3.42 1.83
CA ALA A 38 7.20 -2.66 2.86
C ALA A 38 5.69 -2.90 2.81
N THR A 39 5.10 -2.94 1.62
CA THR A 39 3.66 -3.19 1.41
C THR A 39 3.28 -4.60 1.84
N VAL A 40 4.05 -5.63 1.46
CA VAL A 40 3.82 -7.01 1.89
C VAL A 40 3.84 -7.12 3.41
N ALA A 41 4.88 -6.59 4.05
CA ALA A 41 5.00 -6.62 5.50
C ALA A 41 3.88 -5.85 6.19
N MET A 42 3.43 -4.72 5.63
CA MET A 42 2.36 -3.91 6.17
C MET A 42 1.00 -4.62 6.07
N ILE A 43 0.70 -5.24 4.92
CA ILE A 43 -0.53 -6.04 4.74
C ILE A 43 -0.58 -7.18 5.76
N ASP A 44 0.52 -7.93 5.90
CA ASP A 44 0.62 -9.02 6.87
C ASP A 44 0.46 -8.52 8.32
N ASP A 45 1.17 -7.43 8.66
CA ASP A 45 1.08 -6.80 9.99
C ASP A 45 -0.36 -6.33 10.31
N VAL A 46 -1.10 -5.75 9.35
CA VAL A 46 -2.48 -5.28 9.56
C VAL A 46 -3.48 -6.43 9.65
N CYS A 47 -3.29 -7.48 8.84
CA CYS A 47 -4.17 -8.66 8.85
C CYS A 47 -4.03 -9.46 10.15
N ASN A 48 -2.84 -9.51 10.75
CA ASN A 48 -2.58 -10.25 11.98
C ASN A 48 -2.75 -9.41 13.26
N ALA A 49 -2.87 -8.08 13.14
CA ALA A 49 -3.00 -7.22 14.32
C ALA A 49 -4.43 -7.16 14.86
N PRO A 50 -4.64 -7.36 16.18
CA PRO A 50 -5.96 -7.21 16.81
C PRO A 50 -6.41 -5.75 16.91
N VAL A 51 -5.47 -4.78 16.80
CA VAL A 51 -5.73 -3.34 16.83
C VAL A 51 -4.75 -2.58 15.94
N LEU A 52 -5.22 -1.51 15.28
CA LEU A 52 -4.36 -0.60 14.52
C LEU A 52 -3.49 0.26 15.43
N THR A 53 -2.25 -0.17 15.62
CA THR A 53 -1.26 0.64 16.34
C THR A 53 -0.85 1.88 15.53
N ARG A 54 -0.29 2.90 16.21
CA ARG A 54 0.24 4.10 15.54
C ARG A 54 1.28 3.76 14.46
N ARG A 55 2.08 2.70 14.67
CA ARG A 55 3.06 2.21 13.68
C ARG A 55 2.36 1.75 12.40
N LEU A 56 1.26 1.00 12.52
CA LEU A 56 0.50 0.51 11.38
C LEU A 56 -0.20 1.64 10.64
N GLN A 57 -0.79 2.60 11.37
CA GLN A 57 -1.39 3.79 10.77
C GLN A 57 -0.36 4.61 9.96
N GLN A 58 0.86 4.75 10.47
CA GLN A 58 1.95 5.41 9.72
C GLN A 58 2.37 4.62 8.48
N GLY A 59 2.37 3.28 8.56
CA GLY A 59 2.61 2.41 7.41
C GLY A 59 1.54 2.58 6.33
N LEU A 60 0.27 2.60 6.73
CA LEU A 60 -0.88 2.83 5.85
C LEU A 60 -0.83 4.22 5.21
N ALA A 61 -0.50 5.25 5.98
CA ALA A 61 -0.33 6.60 5.45
C ALA A 61 0.77 6.62 4.37
N ARG A 62 1.94 6.04 4.63
CA ARG A 62 3.03 5.95 3.64
C ARG A 62 2.64 5.18 2.39
N LEU A 63 1.91 4.08 2.52
CA LEU A 63 1.39 3.35 1.36
C LEU A 63 0.42 4.24 0.57
N HIS A 64 -0.48 4.94 1.24
CA HIS A 64 -1.41 5.85 0.60
C HIS A 64 -0.68 6.98 -0.12
N GLU A 65 0.31 7.63 0.49
CA GLU A 65 1.15 8.67 -0.13
C GLU A 65 1.83 8.16 -1.41
N LEU A 66 2.36 6.92 -1.39
CA LEU A 66 2.96 6.28 -2.55
C LEU A 66 1.94 6.08 -3.68
N LEU A 67 0.78 5.49 -3.36
CA LEU A 67 -0.27 5.20 -4.33
C LEU A 67 -0.96 6.46 -4.87
N ALA A 68 -1.02 7.51 -4.06
CA ALA A 68 -1.54 8.83 -4.45
C ALA A 68 -0.52 9.66 -5.25
N LEU A 69 0.66 9.10 -5.53
CA LEU A 69 1.74 9.76 -6.26
C LEU A 69 2.19 11.06 -5.60
N GLU A 70 2.10 11.16 -4.27
CA GLU A 70 2.31 12.42 -3.55
C GLU A 70 3.71 12.98 -3.78
N HIS A 71 4.71 12.10 -3.86
CA HIS A 71 6.13 12.48 -3.88
C HIS A 71 6.80 12.36 -5.26
N VAL A 72 6.05 12.04 -6.33
CA VAL A 72 6.65 11.82 -7.67
C VAL A 72 7.21 13.08 -8.32
N HIS A 73 6.89 14.25 -7.77
CA HIS A 73 7.38 15.54 -8.23
C HIS A 73 8.76 15.90 -7.64
N ASP A 74 9.24 15.20 -6.61
CA ASP A 74 10.52 15.47 -5.97
C ASP A 74 11.63 14.60 -6.58
N PRO A 75 12.55 15.17 -7.38
CA PRO A 75 13.61 14.40 -8.05
C PRO A 75 14.62 13.78 -7.08
N ASN A 76 14.64 14.17 -5.80
CA ASN A 76 15.51 13.56 -4.79
C ASN A 76 14.94 12.27 -4.21
N ARG A 77 13.70 11.93 -4.57
CA ARG A 77 13.00 10.76 -4.05
C ARG A 77 12.93 9.66 -5.11
N PRO A 78 13.15 8.38 -4.73
CA PRO A 78 13.15 7.28 -5.67
C PRO A 78 11.81 7.15 -6.42
N GLU A 79 10.70 7.54 -5.80
CA GLU A 79 9.36 7.53 -6.38
C GLU A 79 9.29 8.33 -7.71
N ALA A 80 10.02 9.44 -7.83
CA ALA A 80 10.04 10.24 -9.05
C ALA A 80 10.70 9.51 -10.23
N ALA A 81 11.80 8.80 -9.97
CA ALA A 81 12.49 8.01 -10.99
C ALA A 81 11.64 6.82 -11.43
N TYR A 82 11.07 6.08 -10.48
CA TYR A 82 10.20 4.94 -10.79
C TYR A 82 8.96 5.36 -11.58
N PHE A 83 8.33 6.48 -11.21
CA PHE A 83 7.19 7.01 -11.94
C PHE A 83 7.55 7.48 -13.35
N ALA A 84 8.70 8.14 -13.53
CA ALA A 84 9.16 8.60 -14.84
C ALA A 84 9.50 7.45 -15.80
N ASP A 85 9.92 6.30 -15.27
CA ASP A 85 10.21 5.09 -16.04
C ASP A 85 8.94 4.32 -16.46
N LEU A 86 7.75 4.66 -15.92
CA LEU A 86 6.50 4.03 -16.34
C LEU A 86 6.13 4.43 -17.77
N ASP A 87 5.88 3.43 -18.59
CA ASP A 87 5.34 3.63 -19.93
C ASP A 87 3.82 3.77 -19.85
N PRO A 88 3.24 4.95 -20.14
CA PRO A 88 1.80 5.16 -20.11
C PRO A 88 1.05 4.37 -21.19
N SER A 89 1.76 3.80 -22.17
CA SER A 89 1.18 2.99 -23.24
C SER A 89 1.10 1.50 -22.87
N ALA A 90 1.69 1.11 -21.74
CA ALA A 90 1.74 -0.27 -21.33
C ALA A 90 0.45 -0.69 -20.61
N PRO A 91 0.02 -1.97 -20.75
CA PRO A 91 -1.30 -2.44 -20.29
C PRO A 91 -1.43 -2.58 -18.76
N TYR A 92 -0.43 -2.15 -18.00
CA TYR A 92 -0.43 -2.16 -16.54
C TYR A 92 -0.89 -0.82 -15.93
N VAL A 93 -1.14 0.20 -16.75
CA VAL A 93 -1.66 1.53 -16.38
C VAL A 93 -3.16 1.60 -16.65
#